data_AF-I3V242-F1
#
_entry.id   AF-I3V242-F1
#
_cell.length_a   1.000
_cell.length_b   1.000
_cell.length_c   1.000
_cell.angle_alpha   90.00
_cell.angle_beta   90.00
_cell.angle_gamma   90.00
#
_symmetry.space_group_name_H-M   'P 1'
#
loop_
_entity.id
_entity.type
_entity.pdbx_description
1 polymer ?
#
loop_
_entity_poly.entity_id
_entity_poly.type
_entity_poly.pdbx_seq_one_letter_code
_entity_poly.pdbx_strand_id
1 'polypeptide(L)' 'MRVVRAGILEGAERFEPVAHIWTRRKQPWLVLPGAIAQWQESPTPEAFAAALG' A
#
# COMPACT_ATOMS: atom_id res chain seq x y z
N MET A 1 2.86 -15.52 -1.93
CA MET A 1 3.25 -14.13 -1.59
C MET A 1 4.74 -13.92 -1.87
N ARG A 2 5.11 -12.80 -2.47
CA ARG A 2 6.52 -12.41 -2.69
C ARG A 2 6.71 -11.01 -2.10
N VAL A 3 7.81 -10.82 -1.37
CA VAL A 3 8.20 -9.52 -0.84
C VAL A 3 9.42 -9.07 -1.62
N VAL A 4 9.35 -7.88 -2.19
CA VAL A 4 10.44 -7.26 -2.97
C VAL A 4 10.95 -6.04 -2.24
N ARG A 5 12.23 -5.69 -2.48
CA ARG A 5 12.79 -4.44 -1.99
C ARG A 5 12.17 -3.28 -2.77
N ALA A 6 11.91 -2.16 -2.09
CA ALA A 6 11.52 -0.91 -2.75
C ALA A 6 12.54 -0.47 -3.80
N GLY A 7 12.05 0.06 -4.92
CA GLY A 7 12.86 0.42 -6.08
C GLY A 7 11.99 0.55 -7.32
N ILE A 8 12.57 0.21 -8.47
CA ILE A 8 11.83 0.15 -9.74
C ILE A 8 11.23 -1.24 -9.88
N LEU A 9 9.91 -1.30 -10.10
CA LEU A 9 9.20 -2.52 -10.47
C LEU A 9 8.89 -2.46 -11.97
N GLU A 10 9.48 -3.36 -12.76
CA GLU A 10 9.22 -3.41 -14.19
C GLU A 10 7.77 -3.83 -14.48
N GLY A 11 7.10 -3.02 -15.29
CA GLY A 11 5.69 -3.17 -15.61
C GLY A 11 4.76 -3.01 -14.41
N ALA A 12 5.05 -2.02 -13.55
CA ALA A 12 4.26 -1.67 -12.38
C ALA A 12 2.80 -1.32 -12.73
N GLU A 13 2.54 -0.81 -13.93
CA GLU A 13 1.21 -0.48 -14.45
C GLU A 13 0.27 -1.69 -14.56
N ARG A 14 0.81 -2.91 -14.50
CA ARG A 14 0.03 -4.16 -14.49
C ARG A 14 -0.50 -4.52 -13.11
N PHE A 15 -0.13 -3.76 -12.09
CA PHE A 15 -0.49 -4.02 -10.70
C PHE A 15 -1.32 -2.88 -10.15
N GLU A 16 -2.44 -3.23 -9.54
CA GLU A 16 -3.25 -2.29 -8.76
C GLU A 16 -2.88 -2.39 -7.28
N PRO A 17 -2.58 -1.29 -6.59
CA PRO A 17 -2.34 -1.32 -5.16
C PRO A 17 -3.64 -1.69 -4.43
N VAL A 18 -3.57 -2.66 -3.53
CA VAL A 18 -4.72 -3.05 -2.68
C VAL A 18 -4.69 -2.40 -1.29
N ALA A 19 -3.53 -1.87 -0.90
CA ALA A 19 -3.26 -1.32 0.41
C ALA A 19 -2.09 -0.31 0.40
N HIS A 20 -2.12 0.69 1.28
CA HIS A 20 -0.99 1.61 1.51
C HIS A 20 -0.81 1.93 3.01
N ILE A 21 0.41 1.77 3.53
CA ILE A 21 0.75 2.06 4.93
C ILE A 21 1.56 3.36 5.05
N TRP A 22 1.56 3.95 6.24
CA TRP A 22 2.29 5.18 6.57
C TRP A 22 1.85 6.47 5.88
N THR A 23 0.53 6.66 5.71
CA THR A 23 -0.02 7.88 5.08
C THR A 23 0.23 9.17 5.87
N ARG A 24 0.62 9.10 7.15
CA ARG A 24 0.95 10.27 7.98
C ARG A 24 2.12 11.10 7.41
N ARG A 25 3.01 10.47 6.64
CA ARG A 25 4.18 11.11 5.99
C ARG A 25 4.09 11.08 4.47
N LYS A 26 2.92 10.74 3.91
CA LYS A 26 2.72 10.72 2.46
C LYS A 26 2.90 12.11 1.89
N GLN A 27 3.60 12.21 0.77
CA GLN A 27 3.77 13.47 0.06
C GLN A 27 2.42 13.95 -0.50
N PRO A 28 2.12 15.25 -0.43
CA PRO A 28 0.80 15.77 -0.80
C PRO A 28 0.43 15.53 -2.26
N TRP A 29 1.43 15.36 -3.15
CA TRP A 29 1.22 15.06 -4.56
C TRP A 29 0.91 13.58 -4.85
N LEU A 30 1.13 12.66 -3.91
CA LEU A 30 0.79 11.25 -4.12
C LEU A 30 -0.73 11.11 -3.95
N VAL A 31 -1.47 10.82 -5.01
CA VAL A 31 -2.91 10.51 -4.91
C VAL A 31 -3.06 9.00 -4.74
N LEU A 32 -3.80 8.58 -3.70
CA LEU A 32 -4.11 7.17 -3.47
C LEU A 32 -5.59 6.94 -3.77
N PRO A 33 -5.96 5.79 -4.36
CA PRO A 33 -7.37 5.46 -4.55
C PRO A 33 -8.11 5.43 -3.21
N GLY A 34 -9.24 6.13 -3.10
CA GLY A 34 -9.99 6.20 -1.83
C GLY A 34 -10.58 4.85 -1.39
N ALA A 35 -10.70 3.90 -2.30
CA ALA A 35 -11.30 2.59 -2.06
C ALA A 35 -10.33 1.56 -1.43
N ILE A 36 -9.02 1.82 -1.44
CA ILE A 36 -8.03 0.85 -0.93
C ILE A 36 -7.75 1.08 0.55
N ALA A 37 -7.36 0.03 1.26
CA ALA A 37 -7.05 0.13 2.68
C ALA A 37 -5.83 1.05 2.90
N GLN A 38 -5.96 1.99 3.82
CA GLN A 38 -4.94 3.01 4.09
C GLN A 38 -4.73 3.19 5.58
N TRP A 39 -3.47 3.26 6.01
CA TRP A 39 -3.12 3.48 7.42
C TRP A 39 -2.13 4.62 7.57
N GLN A 40 -2.37 5.49 8.56
CA GLN A 40 -1.44 6.56 8.92
C GLN A 40 -0.11 6.03 9.45
N GLU A 41 -0.14 4.87 10.12
CA GLU A 41 0.99 4.20 10.75
C GLU A 41 1.00 2.70 10.37
N SER A 42 1.83 1.87 11.03
CA SER A 42 1.80 0.43 10.76
C SER A 42 0.50 -0.18 11.29
N PRO A 43 -0.27 -0.93 10.48
CA PRO A 43 -1.41 -1.70 10.98
C PRO A 43 -0.94 -2.87 11.86
N THR A 44 -1.88 -3.47 12.59
CA THR A 44 -1.64 -4.80 13.19
C THR A 44 -1.60 -5.87 12.09
N PRO A 45 -0.94 -7.01 12.31
CA PRO A 45 -0.93 -8.12 11.36
C PRO A 45 -2.34 -8.57 10.96
N GLU A 46 -3.28 -8.59 11.89
CA GLU A 46 -4.67 -9.01 11.68
C GLU A 46 -5.41 -8.01 10.79
N ALA A 47 -5.26 -6.71 11.05
CA ALA A 47 -5.87 -5.67 10.23
C ALA A 47 -5.29 -5.65 8.80
N PHE A 48 -3.99 -5.91 8.66
CA PHE A 48 -3.36 -6.03 7.35
C PHE A 48 -3.84 -7.28 6.61
N ALA A 49 -3.90 -8.43 7.26
CA ALA A 49 -4.41 -9.66 6.67
C ALA A 49 -5.87 -9.50 6.19
N ALA A 50 -6.74 -8.91 7.01
CA ALA A 50 -8.13 -8.66 6.63
C ALA A 50 -8.28 -7.80 5.36
N ALA A 51 -7.33 -6.90 5.10
CA ALA A 51 -7.35 -6.05 3.91
C ALA A 51 -6.85 -6.74 2.63
N LEU A 52 -6.14 -7.87 2.75
CA LEU A 52 -5.62 -8.62 1.60
C LEU A 52 -6.60 -9.68 1.07
N GLY A 53 -7.66 -9.99 1.82
CA GLY A 53 -8.54 -11.13 1.57
C GLY A 53 -7.90 -12.47 1.93
#